data_AF-A0A7G9QI71-F1
#
_entry.id   AF-A0A7G9QI71-F1
#
_cell.length_a   1.000
_cell.length_b   1.000
_cell.length_c   1.000
_cell.angle_alpha   90.00
_cell.angle_beta   90.00
_cell.angle_gamma   90.00
#
_symmetry.space_group_name_H-M   'P 1'
#
loop_
_entity.id
_entity.type
_entity.pdbx_description
1 polymer ?
#
loop_
_entity_poly.entity_id
_entity_poly.type
_entity_poly.pdbx_seq_one_letter_code
_entity_poly.pdbx_strand_id
1 'polypeptide(L)'
;MKFLLSVSILILGSFFNLSFAQTTGKGCNIGDNVATIYLGQSTYYGNSNVIVQVYSNANIVNIARGQGWAGYRCGSINVYDALTKNNVSYPAVNEVIRDYKDIPANRCVAVTSYSADITSATGEGFELDYSYNNPAYYSNSDPNYPCNAPTNNLPLDQSIIFMLLPLGFFGFWKVRQVVL
;
A
#
# COMPACT_ATOMS: atom_id res chain seq x y z
N MET A 1 11.30 16.43 -36.92
CA MET A 1 11.59 15.20 -36.13
C MET A 1 11.85 15.47 -34.65
N LYS A 2 12.69 16.43 -34.24
CA LYS A 2 13.00 16.68 -32.80
C LYS A 2 11.77 17.01 -31.94
N PHE A 3 10.78 17.72 -32.48
CA PHE A 3 9.51 18.07 -31.80
C PHE A 3 8.65 16.85 -31.43
N LEU A 4 8.53 15.88 -32.33
CA LEU A 4 7.77 14.65 -32.07
C LEU A 4 8.43 13.79 -30.99
N LEU A 5 9.77 13.77 -30.93
CA LEU A 5 10.51 13.03 -29.92
C LEU A 5 10.28 13.61 -28.50
N SER A 6 10.25 14.93 -28.37
CA SER A 6 10.03 15.62 -27.09
C SER A 6 8.60 15.42 -26.55
N VAL A 7 7.60 15.45 -27.44
CA VAL A 7 6.20 15.18 -27.08
C VAL A 7 6.01 13.72 -26.66
N SER A 8 6.65 12.77 -27.37
CA SER A 8 6.60 11.35 -27.00
C SER A 8 7.24 11.06 -25.63
N ILE A 9 8.34 11.73 -25.27
CA ILE A 9 8.99 11.56 -23.96
C ILE A 9 8.11 12.11 -22.82
N LEU A 10 7.40 13.23 -23.04
CA LEU A 10 6.47 13.82 -22.07
C LEU A 10 5.22 12.96 -21.87
N ILE A 11 4.71 12.36 -22.95
CA ILE A 11 3.60 11.40 -22.90
C ILE A 11 4.05 10.12 -22.18
N LEU A 12 5.24 9.57 -22.46
CA LEU A 12 5.78 8.44 -21.68
C LEU A 12 5.97 8.79 -20.20
N GLY A 13 6.45 10.00 -19.90
CA GLY A 13 6.67 10.49 -18.53
C GLY A 13 5.41 10.61 -17.68
N SER A 14 4.25 10.82 -18.31
CA SER A 14 2.96 10.97 -17.61
C SER A 14 2.25 9.65 -17.30
N PHE A 15 2.72 8.52 -17.85
CA PHE A 15 2.19 7.18 -17.55
C PHE A 15 2.85 6.48 -16.34
N PHE A 16 3.83 7.10 -15.66
CA PHE A 16 4.54 6.47 -14.54
C PHE A 16 3.82 6.51 -13.17
N ASN A 17 2.54 6.91 -13.10
CA ASN A 17 1.83 7.04 -11.83
C ASN A 17 1.06 5.79 -11.35
N LEU A 18 1.48 4.58 -11.77
CA LEU A 18 0.83 3.33 -11.33
C LEU A 18 1.16 2.94 -9.87
N SER A 19 2.12 3.60 -9.22
CA SER A 19 2.67 3.14 -7.94
C SER A 19 1.94 3.65 -6.68
N PHE A 20 0.91 4.49 -6.80
CA PHE A 20 0.20 5.05 -5.63
C PHE A 20 -0.99 4.19 -5.14
N ALA A 21 -1.37 3.16 -5.91
CA ALA A 21 -2.54 2.35 -5.60
C ALA A 21 -2.28 1.23 -4.58
N GLN A 22 -1.02 0.79 -4.46
CA GLN A 22 -0.62 -0.33 -3.61
C GLN A 22 0.03 0.19 -2.32
N THR A 23 -0.51 -0.19 -1.18
CA THR A 23 0.03 0.10 0.15
C THR A 23 0.83 -1.10 0.64
N THR A 24 2.10 -0.90 0.91
CA THR A 24 2.98 -1.88 1.54
C THR A 24 3.38 -1.43 2.93
N GLY A 25 3.68 -2.36 3.81
CA GLY A 25 4.09 -2.03 5.16
C GLY A 25 4.38 -3.26 6.01
N LYS A 26 4.68 -2.99 7.28
CA LYS A 26 4.81 -4.01 8.31
C LYS A 26 3.71 -3.81 9.34
N GLY A 27 3.05 -4.90 9.72
CA GLY A 27 1.95 -4.87 10.68
C GLY A 27 1.96 -6.07 11.61
N CYS A 28 1.14 -6.01 12.65
CA CYS A 28 0.96 -7.11 13.59
C CYS A 28 -0.19 -8.02 13.15
N ASN A 29 0.12 -9.29 12.86
CA ASN A 29 -0.87 -10.29 12.48
C ASN A 29 -1.55 -10.93 13.68
N ILE A 30 -2.85 -10.72 13.80
CA ILE A 30 -3.69 -11.17 14.90
C ILE A 30 -4.85 -11.97 14.32
N GLY A 31 -4.57 -13.23 13.99
CA GLY A 31 -5.53 -14.14 13.35
C GLY A 31 -5.76 -13.81 11.88
N ASP A 32 -6.95 -13.29 11.57
CA ASP A 32 -7.36 -12.92 10.21
C ASP A 32 -7.27 -11.40 9.97
N ASN A 33 -6.50 -10.70 10.79
CA ASN A 33 -6.45 -9.26 10.83
C ASN A 33 -5.02 -8.77 11.05
N VAL A 34 -4.67 -7.63 10.46
CA VAL A 34 -3.36 -7.00 10.59
C VAL A 34 -3.52 -5.58 11.11
N ALA A 35 -2.97 -5.31 12.29
CA ALA A 35 -2.86 -3.95 12.81
C ALA A 35 -1.68 -3.24 12.14
N THR A 36 -1.91 -2.09 11.52
CA THR A 36 -0.94 -1.45 10.60
C THR A 36 -0.22 -0.24 11.18
N ILE A 37 -0.72 0.33 12.28
CA ILE A 37 -0.14 1.53 12.89
C ILE A 37 0.81 1.11 14.02
N TYR A 38 2.11 1.29 13.82
CA TYR A 38 3.09 1.04 14.86
C TYR A 38 3.08 2.16 15.92
N LEU A 39 3.09 1.78 17.19
CA LEU A 39 3.06 2.70 18.33
C LEU A 39 4.39 2.74 19.09
N GLY A 40 5.18 1.67 19.05
CA GLY A 40 6.46 1.58 19.78
C GLY A 40 6.77 0.16 20.24
N GLN A 41 7.65 0.04 21.25
CA GLN A 41 8.04 -1.22 21.86
C GLN A 41 7.73 -1.20 23.36
N SER A 42 7.30 -2.33 23.90
CA SER A 42 6.89 -2.43 25.30
C SER A 42 7.39 -3.71 25.93
N THR A 43 7.54 -3.71 27.26
CA THR A 43 7.84 -4.95 27.97
C THR A 43 6.59 -5.81 28.07
N TYR A 44 6.77 -7.11 27.92
CA TYR A 44 5.68 -8.07 27.89
C TYR A 44 5.49 -8.70 29.27
N TYR A 45 4.30 -8.53 29.87
CA TYR A 45 4.00 -8.90 31.25
C TYR A 45 5.00 -8.35 32.28
N GLY A 46 5.52 -7.14 32.06
CA GLY A 46 6.52 -6.53 32.93
C GLY A 46 7.89 -7.24 32.91
N ASN A 47 8.11 -8.17 31.99
CA ASN A 47 9.39 -8.83 31.82
C ASN A 47 10.29 -8.01 30.89
N SER A 48 11.30 -7.35 31.47
CA SER A 48 12.25 -6.52 30.73
C SER A 48 13.11 -7.29 29.72
N ASN A 49 13.14 -8.62 29.78
CA ASN A 49 13.85 -9.46 28.80
C ASN A 49 12.98 -9.83 27.59
N VAL A 50 11.68 -9.54 27.63
CA VAL A 50 10.73 -9.86 26.56
C VAL A 50 10.12 -8.56 26.05
N ILE A 51 10.64 -8.10 24.92
CA ILE A 51 10.17 -6.89 24.24
C ILE A 51 9.22 -7.30 23.12
N VAL A 52 8.06 -6.64 23.05
CA VAL A 52 7.07 -6.83 21.98
C VAL A 52 6.86 -5.54 21.20
N GLN A 53 6.59 -5.69 19.91
CA GLN A 53 6.21 -4.57 19.04
C GLN A 53 4.74 -4.22 19.28
N VAL A 54 4.45 -2.95 19.53
CA VAL A 54 3.10 -2.49 19.89
C VAL A 54 2.48 -1.79 18.69
N TYR A 55 1.29 -2.23 18.31
CA TYR A 55 0.50 -1.68 17.22
C TYR A 55 -0.84 -1.16 17.73
N SER A 56 -1.45 -0.21 17.01
CA SER A 56 -2.79 0.27 17.31
C SER A 56 -3.84 -0.66 16.73
N ASN A 57 -4.83 -1.03 17.53
CA ASN A 57 -6.02 -1.74 17.06
C ASN A 57 -7.06 -0.83 16.39
N ALA A 58 -6.81 0.50 16.29
CA ALA A 58 -7.73 1.45 15.69
C ALA A 58 -7.78 1.34 14.15
N ASN A 59 -6.71 0.85 13.53
CA ASN A 59 -6.64 0.63 12.09
C ASN A 59 -6.17 -0.80 11.80
N ILE A 60 -7.12 -1.61 11.37
CA ILE A 60 -6.95 -3.04 11.13
C ILE A 60 -7.34 -3.35 9.69
N VAL A 61 -6.46 -4.06 8.99
CA VAL A 61 -6.69 -4.55 7.64
C VAL A 61 -6.99 -6.04 7.71
N ASN A 62 -8.06 -6.49 7.05
CA ASN A 62 -8.44 -7.90 7.05
C ASN A 62 -7.55 -8.73 6.13
N ILE A 63 -7.28 -9.98 6.51
CA ILE A 63 -6.65 -11.00 5.67
C ILE A 63 -7.74 -11.85 5.02
N ALA A 64 -7.91 -11.73 3.70
CA ALA A 64 -8.84 -12.54 2.93
C ALA A 64 -8.15 -13.83 2.45
N ARG A 65 -8.61 -14.99 2.93
CA ARG A 65 -8.02 -16.30 2.59
C ARG A 65 -8.95 -17.14 1.69
N GLY A 66 -8.35 -17.90 0.77
CA GLY A 66 -8.97 -19.09 0.17
C GLY A 66 -10.14 -18.86 -0.80
N GLN A 67 -10.27 -17.68 -1.41
CA GLN A 67 -11.45 -17.34 -2.22
C GLN A 67 -11.28 -17.53 -3.74
N GLY A 68 -10.19 -18.14 -4.22
CA GLY A 68 -9.98 -18.40 -5.66
C GLY A 68 -10.07 -17.15 -6.56
N TRP A 69 -10.33 -17.35 -7.85
CA TRP A 69 -10.23 -16.32 -8.90
C TRP A 69 -11.21 -15.13 -8.77
N ALA A 70 -12.42 -15.36 -8.24
CA ALA A 70 -13.45 -14.32 -8.02
C ALA A 70 -13.34 -13.63 -6.65
N GLY A 71 -12.34 -14.00 -5.85
CA GLY A 71 -12.26 -13.72 -4.43
C GLY A 71 -11.44 -12.51 -4.02
N TYR A 72 -10.89 -11.74 -4.97
CA TYR A 72 -10.04 -10.61 -4.64
C TYR A 72 -10.81 -9.50 -3.95
N ARG A 73 -10.39 -9.13 -2.73
CA ARG A 73 -10.99 -8.07 -1.93
C ARG A 73 -10.07 -6.85 -1.89
N CYS A 74 -10.51 -5.76 -2.50
CA CYS A 74 -9.85 -4.46 -2.40
C CYS A 74 -9.80 -3.99 -0.93
N GLY A 75 -8.71 -3.36 -0.50
CA GLY A 75 -8.54 -2.94 0.91
C GLY A 75 -8.33 -4.07 1.92
N SER A 76 -8.12 -5.30 1.45
CA SER A 76 -7.76 -6.46 2.27
C SER A 76 -6.45 -7.06 1.79
N ILE A 77 -5.75 -7.77 2.67
CA ILE A 77 -4.55 -8.56 2.33
C ILE A 77 -5.01 -9.93 1.84
N ASN A 78 -4.86 -10.19 0.55
CA ASN A 78 -5.36 -11.40 -0.10
C ASN A 78 -4.29 -12.51 -0.12
N VAL A 79 -4.63 -13.64 0.46
CA VAL A 79 -3.77 -14.83 0.55
C VAL A 79 -4.45 -15.99 -0.18
N TYR A 80 -3.85 -16.41 -1.29
CA TYR A 80 -4.34 -17.49 -2.14
C TYR A 80 -3.56 -18.78 -1.90
N ASP A 81 -4.22 -19.92 -2.11
CA ASP A 81 -3.53 -21.20 -2.13
C ASP A 81 -2.60 -21.31 -3.35
N ALA A 82 -1.58 -22.18 -3.26
CA ALA A 82 -0.58 -22.33 -4.31
C ALA A 82 -1.16 -22.86 -5.64
N LEU A 83 -2.34 -23.50 -5.61
CA LEU A 83 -2.97 -24.14 -6.75
C LEU A 83 -3.74 -23.14 -7.64
N THR A 84 -4.23 -22.04 -7.08
CA THR A 84 -4.98 -21.00 -7.82
C THR A 84 -4.10 -19.85 -8.34
N LYS A 85 -2.81 -19.83 -7.95
CA LYS A 85 -1.83 -18.76 -8.21
C LYS A 85 -1.66 -18.37 -9.67
N ASN A 86 -1.75 -19.33 -10.61
CA ASN A 86 -1.42 -19.11 -12.02
C ASN A 86 -2.57 -18.53 -12.87
N ASN A 87 -3.79 -18.43 -12.32
CA ASN A 87 -4.97 -17.95 -13.07
C ASN A 87 -5.47 -16.57 -12.62
N VAL A 88 -4.85 -15.91 -11.63
CA VAL A 88 -5.33 -14.62 -11.11
C VAL A 88 -4.98 -13.49 -12.09
N SER A 89 -5.99 -12.74 -12.55
CA SER A 89 -5.83 -11.64 -13.55
C SER A 89 -5.14 -10.38 -12.97
N TYR A 90 -4.89 -10.36 -11.67
CA TYR A 90 -4.28 -9.25 -10.94
C TYR A 90 -2.96 -9.70 -10.31
N PRO A 91 -1.97 -8.81 -10.15
CA PRO A 91 -0.71 -9.09 -9.44
C PRO A 91 -0.89 -9.29 -7.92
N ALA A 92 -2.02 -9.83 -7.48
CA ALA A 92 -2.43 -10.08 -6.10
C ALA A 92 -1.83 -11.38 -5.53
N VAL A 93 -0.67 -11.77 -6.02
CA VAL A 93 -0.05 -13.05 -5.69
C VAL A 93 0.59 -12.93 -4.31
N ASN A 94 -0.15 -13.38 -3.30
CA ASN A 94 0.28 -13.49 -1.91
C ASN A 94 0.73 -12.15 -1.31
N GLU A 95 -0.27 -11.37 -0.91
CA GLU A 95 -0.11 -10.03 -0.34
C GLU A 95 0.53 -10.05 1.07
N VAL A 96 0.72 -11.23 1.67
CA VAL A 96 1.69 -11.46 2.74
C VAL A 96 3.04 -11.77 2.11
N ILE A 97 3.94 -10.79 2.15
CA ILE A 97 5.28 -10.86 1.56
C ILE A 97 6.19 -11.73 2.43
N ARG A 98 6.10 -11.56 3.75
CA ARG A 98 6.90 -12.27 4.74
C ARG A 98 6.13 -12.39 6.04
N ASP A 99 6.13 -13.60 6.62
CA ASP A 99 5.57 -13.87 7.94
C ASP A 99 6.71 -14.12 8.92
N TYR A 100 6.70 -13.45 10.07
CA TYR A 100 7.73 -13.57 11.11
C TYR A 100 7.30 -14.45 12.29
N LYS A 101 6.26 -15.27 12.15
CA LYS A 101 5.76 -16.18 13.20
C LYS A 101 6.82 -17.07 13.88
N ASP A 102 7.89 -17.39 13.16
CA ASP A 102 8.95 -18.27 13.65
C ASP A 102 10.11 -17.49 14.30
N ILE A 103 10.02 -16.17 14.41
CA ILE A 103 11.04 -15.29 15.02
C ILE A 103 10.47 -14.65 16.30
N PRO A 104 10.88 -15.12 17.50
CA PRO A 104 10.35 -14.60 18.76
C PRO A 104 10.55 -13.10 18.98
N ALA A 105 11.59 -12.51 18.39
CA ALA A 105 11.86 -11.07 18.46
C ALA A 105 10.82 -10.21 17.73
N ASN A 106 10.03 -10.81 16.83
CA ASN A 106 8.99 -10.16 16.05
C ASN A 106 7.59 -10.40 16.63
N ARG A 107 7.49 -10.82 17.90
CA ARG A 107 6.22 -10.83 18.62
C ARG A 107 5.65 -9.43 18.71
N CYS A 108 4.34 -9.34 18.52
CA CYS A 108 3.64 -8.07 18.55
C CYS A 108 2.30 -8.18 19.27
N VAL A 109 1.76 -7.03 19.67
CA VAL A 109 0.44 -6.90 20.30
C VAL A 109 -0.27 -5.71 19.69
N ALA A 110 -1.58 -5.83 19.40
CA ALA A 110 -2.41 -4.67 19.10
C ALA A 110 -3.21 -4.20 20.32
N VAL A 111 -3.15 -2.90 20.58
CA VAL A 111 -3.81 -2.24 21.71
C VAL A 111 -4.49 -0.96 21.29
N THR A 112 -5.44 -0.47 22.10
CA THR A 112 -6.11 0.82 21.88
C THR A 112 -5.17 2.01 22.09
N SER A 113 -4.26 1.91 23.05
CA SER A 113 -3.33 2.96 23.41
C SER A 113 -1.99 2.36 23.82
N TYR A 114 -0.91 3.07 23.52
CA TYR A 114 0.43 2.66 23.91
C TYR A 114 0.60 2.67 25.44
N SER A 115 1.31 1.65 25.95
CA SER A 115 1.73 1.54 27.34
C SER A 115 3.17 1.02 27.39
N ALA A 116 3.95 1.49 28.37
CA ALA A 116 5.33 1.05 28.59
C ALA A 116 5.42 -0.43 29.00
N ASP A 117 4.33 -0.96 29.59
CA ASP A 117 4.17 -2.36 29.94
C ASP A 117 2.81 -2.88 29.42
N ILE A 118 2.83 -4.05 28.77
CA ILE A 118 1.62 -4.76 28.33
C ILE A 118 1.36 -5.92 29.29
N THR A 119 0.29 -5.82 30.08
CA THR A 119 -0.11 -6.85 31.07
C THR A 119 -1.36 -7.64 30.66
N SER A 120 -1.91 -7.35 29.48
CA SER A 120 -3.13 -7.96 28.93
C SER A 120 -2.86 -8.47 27.50
N ALA A 121 -3.09 -9.77 27.28
CA ALA A 121 -2.79 -10.52 26.05
C ALA A 121 -3.87 -10.45 24.95
N THR A 122 -4.77 -9.46 24.98
CA THR A 122 -5.77 -9.33 23.92
C THR A 122 -5.10 -8.80 22.65
N GLY A 123 -5.07 -9.61 21.59
CA GLY A 123 -4.54 -9.20 20.29
C GLY A 123 -3.05 -9.48 20.08
N GLU A 124 -2.56 -10.63 20.54
CA GLU A 124 -1.19 -11.06 20.30
C GLU A 124 -0.98 -11.70 18.93
N GLY A 125 0.24 -11.54 18.43
CA GLY A 125 0.59 -11.98 17.11
C GLY A 125 2.07 -11.92 16.83
N PHE A 126 2.37 -11.99 15.54
CA PHE A 126 3.71 -11.76 15.01
C PHE A 126 3.64 -10.74 13.90
N GLU A 127 4.73 -9.99 13.74
CA GLU A 127 4.82 -9.07 12.62
C GLU A 127 4.74 -9.84 11.31
N LEU A 128 4.21 -9.18 10.28
CA LEU A 128 4.34 -9.61 8.89
C LEU A 128 4.58 -8.39 8.00
N ASP A 129 5.24 -8.62 6.87
CA ASP A 129 5.31 -7.66 5.78
C ASP A 129 4.12 -7.92 4.85
N TYR A 130 3.36 -6.88 4.55
CA TYR A 130 2.19 -6.94 3.70
C TYR A 130 2.23 -5.96 2.53
N SER A 131 1.37 -6.23 1.57
CA SER A 131 0.96 -5.37 0.47
C SER A 131 -0.55 -5.46 0.30
N TYR A 132 -1.27 -4.40 -0.04
CA TYR A 132 -2.65 -4.47 -0.50
C TYR A 132 -3.04 -3.25 -1.31
N ASN A 133 -4.08 -3.35 -2.13
CA ASN A 133 -4.58 -2.19 -2.88
C ASN A 133 -5.47 -1.30 -2.00
N ASN A 134 -5.13 -0.01 -1.88
CA ASN A 134 -5.81 0.91 -0.98
C ASN A 134 -7.09 1.48 -1.61
N PRO A 135 -8.28 1.21 -1.01
CA PRO A 135 -9.57 1.57 -1.59
C PRO A 135 -9.78 3.08 -1.72
N ALA A 136 -9.02 3.92 -1.00
CA ALA A 136 -9.07 5.38 -1.15
C ALA A 136 -8.75 5.85 -2.58
N TYR A 137 -8.01 5.06 -3.35
CA TYR A 137 -7.71 5.32 -4.76
C TYR A 137 -8.68 4.62 -5.73
N TYR A 138 -9.71 3.95 -5.20
CA TYR A 138 -10.71 3.19 -5.95
C TYR A 138 -12.12 3.54 -5.45
N SER A 139 -12.51 4.81 -5.61
CA SER A 139 -13.74 5.41 -5.04
C SER A 139 -15.07 4.79 -5.52
N ASN A 140 -15.05 3.90 -6.52
CA ASN A 140 -16.23 3.20 -7.06
C ASN A 140 -16.13 1.66 -6.91
N SER A 141 -15.36 1.17 -5.95
CA SER A 141 -15.19 -0.27 -5.74
C SER A 141 -16.45 -0.90 -5.12
N ASP A 142 -17.21 -1.60 -5.97
CA ASP A 142 -18.31 -2.50 -5.58
C ASP A 142 -17.76 -3.60 -4.64
N PRO A 143 -18.39 -3.89 -3.48
CA PRO A 143 -18.00 -4.99 -2.60
C PRO A 143 -18.03 -6.37 -3.27
N ASN A 144 -18.64 -6.51 -4.46
CA ASN A 144 -18.69 -7.74 -5.25
C ASN A 144 -17.78 -7.74 -6.49
N TYR A 145 -17.01 -6.67 -6.79
CA TYR A 145 -16.10 -6.64 -7.95
C TYR A 145 -14.69 -6.11 -7.63
N PRO A 146 -13.64 -6.69 -8.26
CA PRO A 146 -12.23 -6.32 -8.05
C PRO A 146 -11.95 -4.87 -8.42
N CYS A 147 -10.93 -4.27 -7.81
CA CYS A 147 -10.54 -2.89 -8.00
C CYS A 147 -10.41 -2.57 -9.51
N ASN A 148 -11.43 -1.98 -10.13
CA ASN A 148 -11.28 -1.38 -11.44
C ASN A 148 -10.38 -0.18 -11.24
N ALA A 149 -9.16 -0.25 -11.79
CA ALA A 149 -8.22 0.86 -11.87
C ALA A 149 -9.00 2.16 -12.06
N PRO A 150 -8.81 3.19 -11.20
CA PRO A 150 -9.39 4.48 -11.51
C PRO A 150 -8.96 4.83 -12.93
N THR A 151 -9.94 5.08 -13.80
CA THR A 151 -9.67 5.93 -14.97
C THR A 151 -9.03 7.17 -14.39
N ASN A 152 -7.74 7.35 -14.66
CA ASN A 152 -6.83 8.35 -14.09
C ASN A 152 -7.54 9.70 -13.85
N ASN A 153 -8.20 9.86 -12.70
CA ASN A 153 -8.84 11.09 -12.28
C ASN A 153 -7.89 11.78 -11.31
N LEU A 154 -6.63 11.94 -11.73
CA LEU A 154 -5.81 12.99 -11.16
C LEU A 154 -6.61 14.30 -11.32
N PRO A 155 -6.82 15.09 -10.26
CA PRO A 155 -7.41 16.40 -10.41
C PRO A 155 -6.55 17.15 -11.43
N LEU A 156 -7.14 17.57 -12.54
CA LEU A 156 -6.45 18.22 -13.67
C LEU A 156 -5.45 19.28 -13.17
N ASP A 157 -5.83 19.98 -12.10
CA ASP A 157 -5.08 21.02 -11.41
C ASP A 157 -3.67 20.63 -10.97
N GLN A 158 -3.43 19.40 -10.51
CA GLN A 158 -2.07 18.96 -10.12
C GLN A 158 -1.18 18.66 -11.35
N SER A 159 -1.80 18.33 -12.49
CA SER A 159 -1.10 18.06 -13.75
C SER A 159 -0.92 19.31 -14.63
N ILE A 160 -1.69 20.37 -14.39
CA ILE A 160 -1.57 21.66 -15.09
C ILE A 160 -0.16 22.24 -14.94
N ILE A 161 0.45 22.17 -13.74
CA ILE A 161 1.82 22.65 -13.54
C ILE A 161 2.82 21.88 -14.43
N PHE A 162 2.68 20.56 -14.54
CA PHE A 162 3.54 19.74 -15.40
C PHE A 162 3.30 19.98 -16.90
N MET A 163 2.14 20.49 -17.31
CA MET A 163 1.88 20.96 -18.67
C MET A 163 2.38 22.39 -18.92
N LEU A 164 2.21 23.31 -17.97
CA LEU A 164 2.55 24.73 -18.12
C LEU A 164 4.06 24.98 -18.09
N LEU A 165 4.81 24.22 -17.29
CA LEU A 165 6.27 24.38 -17.15
C LEU A 165 7.03 24.15 -18.46
N PRO A 166 6.79 23.07 -19.23
CA PRO A 166 7.40 22.91 -20.55
C PRO A 166 6.88 23.95 -21.56
N LEU A 167 5.59 24.29 -21.56
CA LEU A 167 5.05 25.32 -22.46
C LEU A 167 5.69 26.70 -22.22
N GLY A 168 5.88 27.08 -20.95
CA GLY A 168 6.56 28.32 -20.56
C GLY A 168 8.04 28.31 -20.95
N PHE A 169 8.74 27.20 -20.74
CA PHE A 169 10.13 27.04 -21.15
C PHE A 169 10.30 27.14 -22.68
N PHE A 170 9.42 26.48 -23.44
CA PHE A 170 9.44 26.53 -24.91
C PHE A 170 9.08 27.92 -25.45
N GLY A 171 8.09 28.60 -24.84
CA GLY A 171 7.74 29.97 -25.18
C GLY A 171 8.90 30.93 -24.96
N PHE A 172 9.56 30.87 -23.80
CA PHE A 172 10.74 31.67 -23.49
C PHE A 172 11.90 31.40 -24.45
N TRP A 173 12.15 30.13 -24.78
CA TRP A 173 13.24 29.76 -25.67
C TRP A 173 13.02 30.21 -27.12
N LYS A 174 11.77 30.17 -27.60
CA LYS A 174 11.39 30.72 -28.92
C LYS A 174 11.53 32.23 -28.98
N VAL A 175 11.11 32.96 -27.95
CA VAL A 175 11.28 34.43 -27.89
C VAL A 175 12.76 34.80 -27.91
N ARG A 176 13.61 34.06 -27.18
CA ARG A 176 15.06 34.28 -27.18
C ARG A 176 15.73 34.06 -28.56
N GLN A 177 15.20 33.16 -29.39
CA GLN A 177 15.71 32.93 -30.76
C GLN A 177 15.27 33.99 -31.78
N VAL A 178 14.25 34.79 -31.47
CA VAL A 178 13.75 35.86 -32.38
C VAL A 178 14.41 37.21 -32.06
N VAL A 179 14.92 37.38 -30.85
CA VAL A 179 15.53 38.63 -30.36
C VAL A 179 17.07 38.64 -30.51
N LEU A 180 17.67 37.54 -30.98
CA LEU A 180 19.10 37.41 -31.34
C LEU A 180 19.22 37.02 -32.81
#